data_AF-A0AAD1D4M1-F1
#
_entry.id   AF-A0AAD1D4M1-F1
#
_cell.length_a   1.000
_cell.length_b   1.000
_cell.length_c   1.000
_cell.angle_alpha   90.00
_cell.angle_beta   90.00
_cell.angle_gamma   90.00
#
_symmetry.space_group_name_H-M   'P 1'
#
loop_
_entity.id
_entity.type
_entity.pdbx_description
1 polymer ?
#
loop_
_entity_poly.entity_id
_entity_poly.type
_entity_poly.pdbx_seq_one_letter_code
_entity_poly.pdbx_strand_id
1 'polypeptide(L)'
;MAEWLIERGIGETRAALVEAGEIAEMRIGREGAPRVGEIWDARLTAKLGARRGIVLLGDHEALLEPVPADLAEGGLVRVIVAREPIPERGRPRIAKARAEGVAGATPGLIAAPAFDPPGARVLGHGETLDDYGWGDAIADAESGHVAFTGGSLAIVPTPAMTTIDIDGDLPAVDLALAGVRAAVAVIRRFDIGGSIGIDLPTLRDKVARQAAADLVDSLLPQPFERTAVNGFGFLQIVRPRPRASIVELVQNARLETAALALLHLAARTPGAGPRTLTAAPRVTAWLRAHAPLVTELERRIGAQVVLAEDAALALQAGHVHAAQS
;
A
#
# COMPACT_ATOMS: atom_id res chain seq x y z
N MET A 1 -12.35 18.66 -10.61
CA MET A 1 -13.14 17.99 -9.57
C MET A 1 -12.33 16.81 -9.09
N ALA A 2 -12.29 16.55 -7.78
CA ALA A 2 -11.63 15.37 -7.23
C ALA A 2 -12.61 14.20 -7.22
N GLU A 3 -12.24 13.05 -7.77
CA GLU A 3 -13.09 11.85 -7.82
C GLU A 3 -12.30 10.60 -7.42
N TRP A 4 -12.89 9.75 -6.57
CA TRP A 4 -12.34 8.44 -6.30
C TRP A 4 -12.80 7.43 -7.36
N LEU A 5 -11.84 6.78 -8.01
CA LEU A 5 -12.06 5.73 -8.99
C LEU A 5 -11.63 4.38 -8.41
N ILE A 6 -12.44 3.35 -8.64
CA ILE A 6 -12.21 1.99 -8.13
C ILE A 6 -12.09 1.02 -9.28
N GLU A 7 -10.98 0.29 -9.34
CA GLU A 7 -10.76 -0.79 -10.28
C GLU A 7 -10.79 -2.13 -9.53
N ARG A 8 -11.82 -2.94 -9.84
CA ARG A 8 -12.00 -4.28 -9.24
C ARG A 8 -11.14 -5.30 -9.98
N GLY A 9 -10.06 -5.75 -9.34
CA GLY A 9 -9.24 -6.87 -9.81
C GLY A 9 -9.68 -8.21 -9.22
N ILE A 10 -8.76 -9.17 -9.22
CA ILE A 10 -8.93 -10.51 -8.63
C ILE A 10 -7.84 -10.65 -7.56
N GLY A 11 -8.24 -10.85 -6.30
CA GLY A 11 -7.32 -10.85 -5.17
C GLY A 11 -6.76 -9.45 -4.80
N GLU A 12 -6.98 -8.45 -5.65
CA GLU A 12 -6.58 -7.06 -5.45
C GLU A 12 -7.66 -6.10 -5.95
N THR A 13 -8.03 -5.13 -5.12
CA THR A 13 -8.80 -3.95 -5.53
C THR A 13 -7.90 -2.73 -5.50
N ARG A 14 -7.98 -1.90 -6.54
CA ARG A 14 -7.22 -0.66 -6.67
C ARG A 14 -8.16 0.53 -6.56
N ALA A 15 -7.72 1.58 -5.89
CA ALA A 15 -8.42 2.86 -5.86
C ALA A 15 -7.45 4.00 -6.10
N ALA A 16 -7.90 5.00 -6.85
CA ALA A 16 -7.16 6.24 -7.01
C ALA A 16 -8.08 7.45 -6.82
N LEU A 17 -7.61 8.47 -6.10
CA LEU A 17 -8.20 9.80 -6.11
C LEU A 17 -7.60 10.55 -7.29
N VAL A 18 -8.42 10.91 -8.27
CA VAL A 18 -7.99 11.68 -9.43
C VAL A 18 -8.33 13.14 -9.22
N GLU A 19 -7.31 14.00 -9.28
CA GLU A 19 -7.41 15.45 -9.18
C GLU A 19 -6.76 16.08 -10.43
N ALA A 20 -7.53 16.89 -11.17
CA ALA A 20 -7.06 17.55 -12.39
C ALA A 20 -6.50 16.58 -13.47
N GLY A 21 -7.02 15.35 -13.51
CA GLY A 21 -6.61 14.34 -14.49
C GLY A 21 -5.46 13.43 -14.02
N GLU A 22 -4.89 13.71 -12.85
CA GLU A 22 -3.73 12.99 -12.31
C GLU A 22 -4.08 12.27 -11.00
N ILE A 23 -3.36 11.19 -10.69
CA ILE A 23 -3.52 10.45 -9.44
C ILE A 23 -2.89 11.23 -8.28
N ALA A 24 -3.74 11.69 -7.36
CA ALA A 24 -3.36 12.38 -6.13
C ALA A 24 -3.19 11.45 -4.92
N GLU A 25 -3.96 10.37 -4.83
CA GLU A 25 -3.87 9.33 -3.78
C GLU A 25 -4.12 7.96 -4.38
N MET A 26 -3.42 6.94 -3.88
CA MET A 26 -3.58 5.54 -4.28
C MET A 26 -3.91 4.67 -3.07
N ARG A 27 -4.72 3.63 -3.28
CA ARG A 27 -4.92 2.55 -2.31
C ARG A 27 -4.95 1.21 -3.03
N ILE A 28 -4.35 0.22 -2.39
CA ILE A 28 -4.43 -1.18 -2.79
C ILE A 28 -5.02 -1.96 -1.63
N GLY A 29 -6.12 -2.68 -1.90
CA GLY A 29 -6.72 -3.61 -0.96
C GLY A 29 -6.52 -5.03 -1.47
N ARG A 30 -5.70 -5.82 -0.77
CA ARG A 30 -5.52 -7.25 -1.06
C ARG A 30 -6.49 -8.08 -0.23
N GLU A 31 -7.02 -9.13 -0.85
CA GLU A 31 -7.90 -10.07 -0.17
C GLU A 31 -7.12 -10.94 0.82
N GLY A 32 -7.80 -11.41 1.87
CA GLY A 32 -7.24 -12.35 2.84
C GLY A 32 -6.59 -11.71 4.07
N ALA A 33 -6.01 -10.52 4.01
CA ALA A 33 -5.42 -9.88 5.19
C ALA A 33 -6.46 -9.10 6.03
N PRO A 34 -6.34 -9.07 7.38
CA PRO A 34 -7.18 -8.22 8.22
C PRO A 34 -7.02 -6.74 7.86
N ARG A 35 -8.15 -6.05 7.63
CA ARG A 35 -8.17 -4.63 7.23
C ARG A 35 -8.42 -3.70 8.39
N VAL A 36 -7.88 -2.48 8.31
CA VAL A 36 -8.14 -1.46 9.35
C VAL A 36 -9.64 -1.20 9.48
N GLY A 37 -10.13 -1.13 10.72
CA GLY A 37 -11.53 -0.91 11.04
C GLY A 37 -12.39 -2.19 11.05
N GLU A 38 -11.85 -3.35 10.66
CA GLU A 38 -12.56 -4.61 10.87
C GLU A 38 -12.74 -4.89 12.37
N ILE A 39 -13.93 -5.35 12.72
CA ILE A 39 -14.31 -5.75 14.08
C ILE A 39 -14.36 -7.26 14.12
N TRP A 40 -13.65 -7.83 15.08
CA TRP A 40 -13.51 -9.28 15.26
C TRP A 40 -13.81 -9.66 16.70
N ASP A 41 -14.48 -10.78 16.88
CA ASP A 41 -14.42 -11.51 18.15
C ASP A 41 -13.20 -12.44 18.06
N ALA A 42 -12.17 -12.11 18.82
CA ALA A 42 -10.84 -12.69 18.69
C ALA A 42 -10.42 -13.45 19.96
N ARG A 43 -9.62 -14.50 19.81
CA ARG A 43 -9.12 -15.28 20.96
C ARG A 43 -7.72 -14.82 21.34
N LEU A 44 -7.50 -14.47 22.60
CA LEU A 44 -6.15 -14.24 23.13
C LEU A 44 -5.41 -15.58 23.23
N THR A 45 -4.35 -15.76 22.43
CA THR A 45 -3.56 -17.00 22.39
C THR A 45 -2.30 -16.94 23.24
N ALA A 46 -1.75 -15.75 23.45
CA ALA A 46 -0.55 -15.55 24.29
C ALA A 46 -0.48 -14.14 24.89
N LYS A 47 0.02 -14.02 26.12
CA LYS A 47 0.43 -12.75 26.73
C LYS A 47 1.92 -12.49 26.53
N LEU A 48 2.26 -11.27 26.13
CA LEU A 48 3.61 -10.79 25.86
C LEU A 48 4.00 -9.71 26.89
N GLY A 49 4.02 -10.09 28.16
CA GLY A 49 4.19 -9.19 29.30
C GLY A 49 2.86 -8.58 29.77
N ALA A 50 2.92 -7.46 30.49
CA ALA A 50 1.76 -6.94 31.22
C ALA A 50 0.66 -6.31 30.34
N ARG A 51 1.02 -5.72 29.20
CA ARG A 51 0.09 -4.92 28.38
C ARG A 51 -0.10 -5.39 26.95
N ARG A 52 0.64 -6.43 26.51
CA ARG A 52 0.64 -6.88 25.12
C ARG A 52 0.27 -8.34 25.06
N GLY A 53 -0.35 -8.76 23.97
CA GLY A 53 -0.70 -10.15 23.73
C GLY A 53 -0.95 -10.39 22.25
N ILE A 54 -1.04 -11.66 21.88
CA ILE A 54 -1.40 -12.10 20.54
C ILE A 54 -2.85 -12.57 20.57
N VAL A 55 -3.65 -12.02 19.67
CA VAL A 55 -5.01 -12.51 19.40
C VAL A 55 -5.07 -13.14 18.01
N LEU A 56 -5.96 -14.11 17.85
CA LEU A 56 -6.24 -14.77 16.59
C LEU A 56 -7.51 -14.20 15.94
N LEU A 57 -7.36 -13.65 14.72
CA LEU A 57 -8.37 -13.10 13.83
C LEU A 57 -8.62 -14.08 12.67
N GLY A 58 -9.48 -15.08 12.87
CA GLY A 58 -9.57 -16.20 11.93
C GLY A 58 -8.27 -17.01 11.92
N ASP A 59 -7.52 -16.96 10.82
CA ASP A 59 -6.20 -17.59 10.70
C ASP A 59 -5.03 -16.59 10.84
N HIS A 60 -5.32 -15.31 11.15
CA HIS A 60 -4.32 -14.25 11.24
C HIS A 60 -4.01 -13.86 12.68
N GLU A 61 -2.73 -13.72 13.00
CA GLU A 61 -2.31 -13.14 14.27
C GLU A 61 -2.38 -11.61 14.25
N ALA A 62 -2.80 -11.03 15.37
CA ALA A 62 -2.70 -9.61 15.64
C ALA A 62 -2.15 -9.33 17.04
N LEU A 63 -1.33 -8.27 17.14
CA LEU A 63 -0.89 -7.72 18.41
C LEU A 63 -2.06 -6.96 19.06
N LEU A 64 -2.53 -7.44 20.20
CA LEU A 64 -3.47 -6.73 21.07
C LEU A 64 -2.71 -5.85 22.06
N GLU A 65 -2.97 -4.54 22.03
CA GLU A 65 -2.37 -3.58 22.95
C GLU A 65 -3.28 -2.36 23.22
N PRO A 66 -3.65 -2.06 24.49
CA PRO A 66 -3.39 -2.87 25.67
C PRO A 66 -4.26 -4.15 25.72
N VAL A 67 -3.77 -5.20 26.37
CA VAL A 67 -4.59 -6.36 26.76
C VAL A 67 -5.47 -5.97 27.97
N PRO A 68 -6.79 -6.21 27.94
CA PRO A 68 -7.65 -6.00 29.10
C PRO A 68 -7.16 -6.78 30.32
N ALA A 69 -7.21 -6.17 31.51
CA ALA A 69 -6.60 -6.72 32.72
C ALA A 69 -7.23 -8.05 33.16
N ASP A 70 -8.53 -8.21 32.92
CA ASP A 70 -9.36 -9.37 33.23
C ASP A 70 -9.34 -10.45 32.13
N LEU A 71 -8.76 -10.17 30.96
CA LEU A 71 -8.68 -11.14 29.87
C LEU A 71 -7.60 -12.18 30.14
N ALA A 72 -8.01 -13.44 30.35
CA ALA A 72 -7.11 -14.59 30.45
C ALA A 72 -6.72 -15.14 29.06
N GLU A 73 -5.59 -15.84 28.97
CA GLU A 73 -5.25 -16.61 27.77
C GLU A 73 -6.34 -17.66 27.49
N GLY A 74 -6.65 -17.86 26.21
CA GLY A 74 -7.81 -18.62 25.75
C GLY A 74 -9.13 -17.83 25.75
N GLY A 75 -9.19 -16.68 26.43
CA GLY A 75 -10.38 -15.82 26.48
C GLY A 75 -10.70 -15.15 25.15
N LEU A 76 -11.99 -14.87 24.93
CA LEU A 76 -12.47 -14.10 23.78
C LEU A 76 -12.59 -12.61 24.13
N VAL A 77 -12.26 -11.76 23.17
CA VAL A 77 -12.37 -10.30 23.29
C VAL A 77 -12.80 -9.70 21.95
N ARG A 78 -13.70 -8.72 21.97
CA ARG A 78 -14.04 -7.96 20.77
C ARG A 78 -12.95 -6.94 20.51
N VAL A 79 -12.39 -6.96 19.31
CA VAL A 79 -11.29 -6.09 18.92
C VAL A 79 -11.59 -5.40 17.59
N ILE A 80 -11.06 -4.19 17.46
CA ILE A 80 -10.98 -3.46 16.19
C ILE A 80 -9.54 -3.49 15.68
N VAL A 81 -9.36 -3.81 14.39
CA VAL A 81 -8.06 -3.73 13.73
C VAL A 81 -7.67 -2.27 13.57
N ALA A 82 -6.61 -1.86 14.27
CA ALA A 82 -6.10 -0.49 14.27
C ALA A 82 -4.97 -0.27 13.25
N ARG A 83 -4.28 -1.35 12.86
CA ARG A 83 -3.26 -1.35 11.79
C ARG A 83 -3.26 -2.70 11.08
N GLU A 84 -3.23 -2.67 9.77
CA GLU A 84 -3.09 -3.84 8.90
C GLU A 84 -1.71 -4.50 9.08
N PRO A 85 -1.54 -5.76 8.67
CA PRO A 85 -0.22 -6.33 8.50
C PRO A 85 0.61 -5.45 7.54
N ILE A 86 1.88 -5.22 7.85
CA ILE A 86 2.77 -4.46 6.97
C ILE A 86 3.93 -5.37 6.56
N PRO A 87 4.12 -5.61 5.24
CA PRO A 87 5.28 -6.31 4.75
C PRO A 87 6.53 -5.46 4.98
N GLU A 88 7.55 -6.05 5.57
CA GLU A 88 8.84 -5.41 5.82
C GLU A 88 9.96 -6.39 5.47
N ARG A 89 11.13 -5.85 5.08
CA ARG A 89 12.32 -6.67 4.90
C ARG A 89 12.69 -7.33 6.23
N GLY A 90 12.79 -8.65 6.25
CA GLY A 90 13.07 -9.42 7.45
C GLY A 90 11.78 -9.91 8.11
N ARG A 91 11.41 -9.33 9.26
CA ARG A 91 10.23 -9.76 10.04
C ARG A 91 9.02 -8.88 9.72
N PRO A 92 7.99 -9.40 9.03
CA PRO A 92 6.76 -8.65 8.78
C PRO A 92 6.11 -8.22 10.10
N ARG A 93 5.48 -7.05 10.08
CA ARG A 93 4.67 -6.60 11.22
C ARG A 93 3.28 -7.19 11.09
N ILE A 94 2.92 -8.10 11.98
CA ILE A 94 1.54 -8.60 12.12
C ILE A 94 0.55 -7.44 12.35
N ALA A 95 -0.74 -7.68 12.14
CA ALA A 95 -1.76 -6.66 12.40
C ALA A 95 -1.71 -6.15 13.86
N LYS A 96 -2.21 -4.95 14.11
CA LYS A 96 -2.41 -4.42 15.46
C LYS A 96 -3.89 -4.24 15.72
N ALA A 97 -4.37 -4.74 16.84
CA ALA A 97 -5.75 -4.62 17.27
C ALA A 97 -5.86 -3.90 18.62
N ARG A 98 -7.01 -3.31 18.89
CA ARG A 98 -7.38 -2.72 20.17
C ARG A 98 -8.67 -3.37 20.66
N ALA A 99 -8.76 -3.63 21.96
CA ALA A 99 -10.02 -4.09 22.55
C ALA A 99 -11.08 -2.99 22.40
N GLU A 100 -12.27 -3.39 21.96
CA GLU A 100 -13.42 -2.51 21.73
C GLU A 100 -14.64 -2.95 22.56
N GLY A 101 -14.62 -4.16 23.13
CA GLY A 101 -15.66 -4.59 24.05
C GLY A 101 -15.62 -6.07 24.39
N VAL A 102 -16.75 -6.57 24.88
CA VAL A 102 -16.96 -7.98 25.20
C VAL A 102 -17.27 -8.75 23.91
N ALA A 103 -16.60 -9.89 23.73
CA ALA A 103 -16.87 -10.78 22.61
C ALA A 103 -18.20 -11.51 22.77
N GLY A 104 -18.77 -11.96 21.64
CA GLY A 104 -19.81 -12.98 21.61
C GLY A 104 -19.28 -14.38 21.95
N ALA A 105 -20.12 -15.39 21.74
CA ALA A 105 -19.82 -16.77 22.11
C ALA A 105 -18.79 -17.47 21.20
N THR A 106 -18.67 -17.01 19.94
CA THR A 106 -17.83 -17.64 18.92
C THR A 106 -16.87 -16.63 18.30
N PRO A 107 -15.61 -17.00 18.06
CA PRO A 107 -14.68 -16.13 17.36
C PRO A 107 -15.09 -15.97 15.88
N GLY A 108 -14.78 -14.82 15.30
CA GLY A 108 -15.07 -14.55 13.88
C GLY A 108 -15.11 -13.05 13.55
N LEU A 109 -15.20 -12.77 12.25
CA LEU A 109 -15.41 -11.42 11.74
C LEU A 109 -16.85 -10.97 12.05
N ILE A 110 -16.98 -9.82 12.68
CA ILE A 110 -18.27 -9.24 13.07
C ILE A 110 -18.70 -8.18 12.06
N ALA A 111 -17.78 -7.29 11.67
CA ALA A 111 -18.04 -6.25 10.70
C ALA A 111 -16.76 -5.90 9.96
N ALA A 112 -16.89 -5.59 8.66
CA ALA A 112 -15.80 -5.06 7.85
C ALA A 112 -16.22 -3.75 7.19
N PRO A 113 -15.39 -2.70 7.24
CA PRO A 113 -15.66 -1.48 6.48
C PRO A 113 -15.54 -1.77 4.98
N ALA A 114 -16.30 -1.01 4.19
CA ALA A 114 -16.12 -0.97 2.75
C ALA A 114 -14.72 -0.46 2.41
N PHE A 115 -14.06 -1.09 1.43
CA PHE A 115 -12.81 -0.59 0.89
C PHE A 115 -13.02 0.77 0.20
N ASP A 116 -14.16 0.91 -0.47
CA ASP A 116 -14.49 2.07 -1.30
C ASP A 116 -14.68 3.32 -0.44
N PRO A 117 -13.97 4.42 -0.76
CA PRO A 117 -14.28 5.72 -0.22
C PRO A 117 -15.73 6.13 -0.53
N PRO A 118 -16.40 6.87 0.36
CA PRO A 118 -17.75 7.37 0.10
C PRO A 118 -17.81 8.18 -1.20
N GLY A 119 -18.76 7.85 -2.07
CA GLY A 119 -18.94 8.51 -3.37
C GLY A 119 -17.96 8.07 -4.46
N ALA A 120 -17.15 7.02 -4.22
CA ALA A 120 -16.26 6.49 -5.25
C ALA A 120 -17.04 5.84 -6.40
N ARG A 121 -16.53 6.00 -7.63
CA ARG A 121 -17.07 5.39 -8.84
C ARG A 121 -16.29 4.14 -9.19
N VAL A 122 -17.00 3.04 -9.39
CA VAL A 122 -16.40 1.81 -9.92
C VAL A 122 -16.23 1.95 -11.43
N LEU A 123 -15.01 1.71 -11.91
CA LEU A 123 -14.68 1.71 -13.33
C LEU A 123 -15.40 0.56 -14.04
N GLY A 124 -15.99 0.88 -15.18
CA GLY A 124 -16.72 -0.05 -16.03
C GLY A 124 -15.82 -0.89 -16.92
N HIS A 125 -16.44 -1.65 -17.82
CA HIS A 125 -15.71 -2.44 -18.80
C HIS A 125 -14.94 -1.53 -19.77
N GLY A 126 -13.63 -1.76 -19.92
CA GLY A 126 -12.75 -1.02 -20.82
C GLY A 126 -12.15 0.26 -20.22
N GLU A 127 -12.61 0.71 -19.05
CA GLU A 127 -11.96 1.79 -18.30
C GLU A 127 -10.84 1.23 -17.42
N THR A 128 -9.77 2.01 -17.22
CA THR A 128 -8.68 1.60 -16.34
C THR A 128 -8.03 2.77 -15.60
N LEU A 129 -7.44 2.50 -14.44
CA LEU A 129 -6.61 3.47 -13.74
C LEU A 129 -5.31 3.79 -14.50
N ASP A 130 -4.91 2.92 -15.46
CA ASP A 130 -3.75 3.19 -16.32
C ASP A 130 -3.98 4.44 -17.20
N ASP A 131 -5.24 4.78 -17.52
CA ASP A 131 -5.61 6.02 -18.23
C ASP A 131 -5.29 7.29 -17.42
N TYR A 132 -5.03 7.14 -16.12
CA TYR A 132 -4.68 8.21 -15.18
C TYR A 132 -3.24 8.07 -14.63
N GLY A 133 -2.41 7.24 -15.27
CA GLY A 133 -1.01 7.07 -14.88
C GLY A 133 -0.75 6.07 -13.75
N TRP A 134 -1.67 5.12 -13.50
CA TRP A 134 -1.46 4.08 -12.48
C TRP A 134 -0.19 3.26 -12.73
N GLY A 135 0.03 2.78 -13.95
CA GLY A 135 1.22 2.03 -14.33
C GLY A 135 2.53 2.78 -14.03
N ASP A 136 2.61 4.06 -14.43
CA ASP A 136 3.77 4.91 -14.19
C ASP A 136 3.96 5.17 -12.68
N ALA A 137 2.89 5.42 -11.94
CA ALA A 137 2.95 5.59 -10.49
C ALA A 137 3.41 4.32 -9.74
N ILE A 138 3.03 3.12 -10.23
CA ILE A 138 3.55 1.86 -9.71
C ILE A 138 5.03 1.69 -10.04
N ALA A 139 5.47 2.01 -11.26
CA ALA A 139 6.88 1.94 -11.65
C ALA A 139 7.75 2.89 -10.79
N ASP A 140 7.26 4.11 -10.54
CA ASP A 140 7.84 5.07 -9.59
C ASP A 140 7.97 4.46 -8.19
N ALA A 141 6.89 3.86 -7.66
CA ALA A 141 6.90 3.25 -6.33
C ALA A 141 7.83 2.03 -6.23
N GLU A 142 7.87 1.20 -7.28
CA GLU A 142 8.75 0.03 -7.39
C GLU A 142 10.22 0.41 -7.42
N SER A 143 10.56 1.42 -8.22
CA SER A 143 11.94 1.93 -8.31
C SER A 143 12.34 2.75 -7.09
N GLY A 144 11.36 3.36 -6.40
CA GLY A 144 11.60 4.35 -5.36
C GLY A 144 12.15 5.67 -5.91
N HIS A 145 12.14 5.89 -7.22
CA HIS A 145 12.65 7.12 -7.84
C HIS A 145 11.52 7.88 -8.53
N VAL A 146 11.36 9.16 -8.20
CA VAL A 146 10.30 10.00 -8.78
C VAL A 146 10.90 11.29 -9.30
N ALA A 147 10.81 11.52 -10.60
CA ALA A 147 11.28 12.76 -11.21
C ALA A 147 10.32 13.92 -10.93
N PHE A 148 10.87 15.12 -10.80
CA PHE A 148 10.10 16.37 -10.84
C PHE A 148 10.88 17.42 -11.66
N THR A 149 10.24 18.55 -11.98
CA THR A 149 10.92 19.59 -12.76
C THR A 149 12.12 20.15 -11.99
N GLY A 150 13.33 19.93 -12.51
CA GLY A 150 14.60 20.38 -11.91
C GLY A 150 15.20 19.44 -10.86
N GLY A 151 14.68 18.21 -10.72
CA GLY A 151 15.26 17.24 -9.78
C GLY A 151 14.56 15.89 -9.74
N SER A 152 14.92 15.10 -8.73
CA SER A 152 14.33 13.79 -8.47
C SER A 152 14.30 13.49 -6.97
N LEU A 153 13.38 12.62 -6.59
CA LEU A 153 13.29 12.04 -5.26
C LEU A 153 13.81 10.62 -5.27
N ALA A 154 14.57 10.24 -4.23
CA ALA A 154 14.83 8.84 -3.91
C ALA A 154 14.12 8.48 -2.60
N ILE A 155 13.19 7.51 -2.67
CA ILE A 155 12.30 7.07 -1.60
C ILE A 155 12.72 5.69 -1.14
N VAL A 156 13.15 5.59 0.12
CA VAL A 156 13.68 4.35 0.69
C VAL A 156 12.91 3.98 1.96
N PRO A 157 12.01 3.00 1.92
CA PRO A 157 11.35 2.49 3.11
C PRO A 157 12.34 1.64 3.94
N THR A 158 12.44 1.92 5.23
CA THR A 158 13.19 1.11 6.20
C THR A 158 12.28 0.64 7.33
N PRO A 159 12.67 -0.36 8.14
CA PRO A 159 11.87 -0.78 9.29
C PRO A 159 11.58 0.34 10.31
N ALA A 160 12.43 1.38 10.38
CA ALA A 160 12.29 2.48 11.33
C ALA A 160 11.50 3.67 10.75
N MET A 161 11.79 4.03 9.50
CA MET A 161 11.17 5.18 8.81
C MET A 161 11.33 5.10 7.29
N THR A 162 10.55 5.87 6.55
CA THR A 162 10.79 6.11 5.12
C THR A 162 11.65 7.35 4.95
N THR A 163 12.77 7.26 4.24
CA THR A 163 13.59 8.43 3.91
C THR A 163 13.35 8.87 2.47
N ILE A 164 13.29 10.18 2.25
CA ILE A 164 13.13 10.83 0.95
C ILE A 164 14.30 11.78 0.78
N ASP A 165 15.15 11.49 -0.19
CA ASP A 165 16.27 12.34 -0.58
C ASP A 165 15.87 13.23 -1.77
N ILE A 166 16.38 14.46 -1.81
CA ILE A 166 16.08 15.46 -2.84
C ILE A 166 17.37 15.84 -3.56
N ASP A 167 17.47 15.41 -4.82
CA ASP A 167 18.58 15.72 -5.71
C ASP A 167 18.11 16.55 -6.91
N GLY A 168 19.02 17.35 -7.47
CA GLY A 168 18.72 18.14 -8.67
C GLY A 168 19.79 19.19 -9.00
N ASP A 169 19.53 19.98 -10.03
CA ASP A 169 20.45 20.97 -10.60
C ASP A 169 20.01 22.42 -10.35
N LEU A 170 18.87 22.62 -9.68
CA LEU A 170 18.37 23.94 -9.29
C LEU A 170 19.23 24.57 -8.17
N PRO A 171 19.21 25.92 -8.03
CA PRO A 171 19.75 26.59 -6.85
C PRO A 171 19.15 26.01 -5.55
N ALA A 172 19.95 25.90 -4.48
CA ALA A 172 19.58 25.13 -3.29
C ALA A 172 18.20 25.46 -2.68
N VAL A 173 17.81 26.74 -2.63
CA VAL A 173 16.49 27.14 -2.11
C VAL A 173 15.38 26.72 -3.06
N ASP A 174 15.55 26.91 -4.37
CA ASP A 174 14.57 26.53 -5.38
C ASP A 174 14.41 25.01 -5.43
N LEU A 175 15.53 24.27 -5.37
CA LEU A 175 15.55 22.81 -5.28
C LEU A 175 14.82 22.31 -4.04
N ALA A 176 15.09 22.90 -2.86
CA ALA A 176 14.41 22.53 -1.62
C ALA A 176 12.90 22.72 -1.72
N LEU A 177 12.43 23.86 -2.24
CA LEU A 177 10.99 24.14 -2.32
C LEU A 177 10.30 23.29 -3.39
N ALA A 178 10.95 23.05 -4.54
CA ALA A 178 10.43 22.15 -5.57
C ALA A 178 10.40 20.69 -5.07
N GLY A 179 11.48 20.24 -4.44
CA GLY A 179 11.59 18.92 -3.85
C GLY A 179 10.61 18.69 -2.70
N VAL A 180 10.34 19.68 -1.83
CA VAL A 180 9.30 19.56 -0.80
C VAL A 180 7.91 19.41 -1.42
N ARG A 181 7.58 20.17 -2.48
CA ARG A 181 6.32 19.99 -3.22
C ARG A 181 6.18 18.56 -3.74
N ALA A 182 7.23 18.06 -4.40
CA ALA A 182 7.26 16.71 -4.92
C ALA A 182 7.16 15.67 -3.78
N ALA A 183 7.91 15.85 -2.68
CA ALA A 183 7.93 14.96 -1.53
C ALA A 183 6.55 14.85 -0.87
N VAL A 184 5.87 15.97 -0.65
CA VAL A 184 4.51 15.98 -0.12
C VAL A 184 3.53 15.30 -1.08
N ALA A 185 3.66 15.55 -2.39
CA ALA A 185 2.85 14.91 -3.40
C ALA A 185 3.02 13.39 -3.38
N VAL A 186 4.25 12.85 -3.29
CA VAL A 186 4.47 11.40 -3.23
C VAL A 186 4.07 10.78 -1.89
N ILE A 187 4.22 11.50 -0.78
CA ILE A 187 3.74 11.06 0.54
C ILE A 187 2.23 10.83 0.50
N ARG A 188 1.50 11.75 -0.15
CA ARG A 188 0.05 11.64 -0.35
C ARG A 188 -0.28 10.56 -1.38
N ARG A 189 0.31 10.62 -2.57
CA ARG A 189 0.09 9.69 -3.69
C ARG A 189 0.24 8.24 -3.27
N PHE A 190 1.29 7.92 -2.52
CA PHE A 190 1.62 6.55 -2.13
C PHE A 190 1.15 6.16 -0.73
N ASP A 191 0.35 6.99 -0.05
CA ASP A 191 -0.08 6.78 1.34
C ASP A 191 1.08 6.45 2.30
N ILE A 192 2.21 7.17 2.18
CA ILE A 192 3.41 6.93 3.01
C ILE A 192 3.16 7.35 4.45
N GLY A 193 2.83 6.40 5.32
CA GLY A 193 2.57 6.64 6.73
C GLY A 193 3.79 6.52 7.64
N GLY A 194 3.65 6.91 8.90
CA GLY A 194 4.61 6.62 9.97
C GLY A 194 5.66 7.70 10.13
N SER A 195 6.87 7.30 10.52
CA SER A 195 8.03 8.19 10.57
C SER A 195 8.58 8.35 9.16
N ILE A 196 8.75 9.60 8.72
CA ILE A 196 9.24 9.98 7.40
C ILE A 196 10.36 11.00 7.61
N GLY A 197 11.46 10.86 6.89
CA GLY A 197 12.58 11.79 6.91
C GLY A 197 12.76 12.37 5.52
N ILE A 198 12.78 13.69 5.39
CA ILE A 198 13.09 14.38 4.15
C ILE A 198 14.48 15.00 4.31
N ASP A 199 15.41 14.59 3.46
CA ASP A 199 16.74 15.19 3.36
C ASP A 199 16.70 16.28 2.29
N LEU A 200 16.77 17.54 2.72
CA LEU A 200 16.79 18.69 1.82
C LEU A 200 18.23 19.05 1.45
N PRO A 201 18.47 19.66 0.27
CA PRO A 201 19.76 20.27 -0.01
C PRO A 201 20.14 21.28 1.08
N THR A 202 21.43 21.49 1.30
CA THR A 202 21.91 22.31 2.40
C THR A 202 21.40 23.76 2.30
N LEU A 203 20.51 24.14 3.23
CA LEU A 203 19.98 25.50 3.38
C LEU A 203 20.74 26.26 4.47
N ARG A 204 21.42 27.35 4.09
CA ARG A 204 22.30 28.12 4.99
C ARG A 204 21.53 29.04 5.94
N ASP A 205 20.49 29.69 5.46
CA ASP A 205 19.74 30.65 6.25
C ASP A 205 18.54 29.98 6.97
N LYS A 206 18.05 30.66 8.01
CA LYS A 206 16.89 30.19 8.80
C LYS A 206 15.58 30.40 8.04
N VAL A 207 15.52 31.39 7.14
CA VAL A 207 14.29 31.80 6.45
C VAL A 207 13.88 30.75 5.43
N ALA A 208 14.81 30.25 4.61
CA ALA A 208 14.60 29.17 3.65
C ALA A 208 14.21 27.87 4.34
N ARG A 209 14.86 27.54 5.47
CA ARG A 209 14.49 26.37 6.29
C ARG A 209 13.07 26.46 6.83
N GLN A 210 12.66 27.64 7.29
CA GLN A 210 11.28 27.86 7.74
C GLN A 210 10.30 27.77 6.57
N ALA A 211 10.62 28.37 5.43
CA ALA A 211 9.78 28.33 4.24
C ALA A 211 9.54 26.89 3.74
N ALA A 212 10.56 26.03 3.78
CA ALA A 212 10.41 24.61 3.46
C ALA A 212 9.46 23.89 4.43
N ALA A 213 9.56 24.18 5.74
CA ALA A 213 8.68 23.59 6.74
C ALA A 213 7.22 24.10 6.62
N ASP A 214 7.04 25.39 6.41
CA ASP A 214 5.71 26.00 6.20
C ASP A 214 5.05 25.46 4.92
N LEU A 215 5.86 25.17 3.89
CA LEU A 215 5.37 24.57 2.67
C LEU A 215 4.82 23.16 2.89
N VAL A 216 5.48 22.33 3.74
CA VAL A 216 4.92 21.04 4.17
C VAL A 216 3.57 21.25 4.84
N ASP A 217 3.44 22.21 5.76
CA ASP A 217 2.20 22.49 6.47
C ASP A 217 1.06 22.94 5.55
N SER A 218 1.39 23.69 4.50
CA SER A 218 0.41 24.18 3.55
C SER A 218 -0.10 23.10 2.58
N LEU A 219 0.70 22.06 2.31
CA LEU A 219 0.43 21.09 1.24
C LEU A 219 0.03 19.71 1.75
N LEU A 220 0.57 19.27 2.89
CA LEU A 220 0.29 17.94 3.42
C LEU A 220 -0.97 17.98 4.28
N PRO A 221 -2.02 17.19 3.98
CA PRO A 221 -3.21 17.17 4.81
C PRO A 221 -2.92 16.63 6.22
N GLN A 222 -3.49 17.27 7.23
CA GLN A 222 -3.51 16.76 8.61
C GLN A 222 -4.33 15.44 8.68
N PRO A 223 -4.03 14.52 9.63
CA PRO A 223 -3.11 14.68 10.76
C PRO A 223 -1.64 14.33 10.46
N PHE A 224 -0.72 15.19 10.89
CA PHE A 224 0.71 14.88 11.01
C PHE A 224 1.39 15.84 12.00
N GLU A 225 2.51 15.39 12.56
CA GLU A 225 3.46 16.22 13.28
C GLU A 225 4.76 16.33 12.48
N ARG A 226 5.49 17.42 12.63
CA ARG A 226 6.82 17.56 12.02
C ARG A 226 7.80 18.28 12.93
N THR A 227 9.08 18.04 12.73
CA THR A 227 10.14 18.86 13.31
C THR A 227 10.33 20.15 12.51
N ALA A 228 11.15 21.08 13.02
CA ALA A 228 11.78 22.08 12.18
C ALA A 228 12.84 21.40 11.27
N VAL A 229 13.23 22.08 10.18
CA VAL A 229 14.41 21.68 9.39
C VAL A 229 15.66 21.93 10.24
N ASN A 230 16.45 20.89 10.50
CA ASN A 230 17.62 21.00 11.36
C ASN A 230 18.81 21.72 10.64
N GLY A 231 19.97 21.80 11.29
CA GLY A 231 21.17 22.44 10.72
C GLY A 231 21.79 21.71 9.54
N PHE A 232 21.40 20.46 9.30
CA PHE A 232 21.92 19.59 8.24
C PHE A 232 20.94 19.43 7.08
N GLY A 233 19.78 20.11 7.11
CA GLY A 233 18.78 20.00 6.04
C GLY A 233 17.74 18.90 6.25
N PHE A 234 17.73 18.20 7.38
CA PHE A 234 16.78 17.12 7.62
C PHE A 234 15.49 17.60 8.31
N LEU A 235 14.34 17.13 7.83
CA LEU A 235 13.02 17.35 8.40
C LEU A 235 12.33 16.00 8.64
N GLN A 236 11.82 15.77 9.85
CA GLN A 236 11.06 14.57 10.17
C GLN A 236 9.56 14.89 10.19
N ILE A 237 8.76 14.01 9.59
CA ILE A 237 7.30 14.00 9.65
C ILE A 237 6.86 12.70 10.34
N VAL A 238 5.84 12.79 11.19
CA VAL A 238 5.15 11.63 11.78
C VAL A 238 3.67 11.73 11.44
N ARG A 239 3.15 10.75 10.69
CA ARG A 239 1.72 10.67 10.34
C ARG A 239 1.14 9.28 10.61
N PRO A 240 -0.19 9.12 10.73
CA PRO A 240 -0.79 7.80 10.92
C PRO A 240 -0.36 6.80 9.84
N ARG A 241 -0.08 5.56 10.26
CA ARG A 241 0.26 4.42 9.38
C ARG A 241 -0.68 3.25 9.68
N PRO A 242 -1.97 3.34 9.28
CA PRO A 242 -2.93 2.26 9.50
C PRO A 242 -2.68 1.07 8.56
N ARG A 243 -1.92 1.25 7.48
CA ARG A 243 -1.63 0.24 6.47
C ARG A 243 -0.26 0.45 5.86
N ALA A 244 0.17 -0.50 5.03
CA ALA A 244 1.37 -0.36 4.23
C ALA A 244 1.19 0.71 3.15
N SER A 245 2.23 1.51 2.91
CA SER A 245 2.26 2.42 1.76
C SER A 245 2.34 1.64 0.45
N ILE A 246 2.04 2.28 -0.68
CA ILE A 246 2.20 1.65 -2.00
C ILE A 246 3.66 1.21 -2.20
N VAL A 247 4.61 2.08 -1.85
CA VAL A 247 6.06 1.78 -1.92
C VAL A 247 6.40 0.54 -1.09
N GLU A 248 5.88 0.43 0.13
CA GLU A 248 6.12 -0.75 0.98
C GLU A 248 5.52 -2.03 0.38
N LEU A 249 4.30 -1.96 -0.15
CA LEU A 249 3.63 -3.10 -0.77
C LEU A 249 4.41 -3.61 -1.98
N VAL A 250 4.72 -2.73 -2.94
CA VAL A 250 5.34 -3.14 -4.19
C VAL A 250 6.81 -3.54 -4.00
N GLN A 251 7.54 -2.93 -3.06
CA GLN A 251 8.95 -3.27 -2.81
C GLN A 251 9.16 -4.47 -1.87
N ASN A 252 8.27 -4.71 -0.90
CA ASN A 252 8.42 -5.78 0.08
C ASN A 252 7.56 -7.02 -0.22
N ALA A 253 6.50 -6.89 -1.03
CA ALA A 253 5.67 -7.99 -1.50
C ALA A 253 5.73 -8.13 -3.03
N ARG A 254 6.94 -8.05 -3.61
CA ARG A 254 7.19 -8.04 -5.07
C ARG A 254 6.56 -9.22 -5.82
N LEU A 255 6.65 -10.42 -5.26
CA LEU A 255 6.15 -11.62 -5.90
C LEU A 255 4.63 -11.62 -6.03
N GLU A 256 3.94 -11.32 -4.93
CA GLU A 256 2.49 -11.18 -4.89
C GLU A 256 2.03 -10.02 -5.78
N THR A 257 2.72 -8.88 -5.72
CA THR A 257 2.44 -7.71 -6.58
C THR A 257 2.49 -8.07 -8.07
N ALA A 258 3.55 -8.75 -8.51
CA ALA A 258 3.70 -9.16 -9.90
C ALA A 258 2.62 -10.17 -10.33
N ALA A 259 2.28 -11.13 -9.46
CA ALA A 259 1.25 -12.12 -9.75
C ALA A 259 -0.15 -11.49 -9.88
N LEU A 260 -0.52 -10.61 -8.94
CA LEU A 260 -1.81 -9.91 -8.95
C LEU A 260 -1.89 -8.92 -10.13
N ALA A 261 -0.79 -8.25 -10.48
CA ALA A 261 -0.72 -7.41 -11.67
C ALA A 261 -0.92 -8.22 -12.97
N LEU A 262 -0.38 -9.44 -13.04
CA LEU A 262 -0.56 -10.32 -14.20
C LEU A 262 -1.99 -10.84 -14.32
N LEU A 263 -2.65 -11.21 -13.21
CA LEU A 263 -4.07 -11.56 -13.19
C LEU A 263 -4.94 -10.39 -13.67
N HIS A 264 -4.60 -9.18 -13.23
CA HIS A 264 -5.29 -7.95 -13.62
C HIS A 264 -5.13 -7.65 -15.12
N LEU A 265 -3.90 -7.79 -15.65
CA LEU A 265 -3.63 -7.68 -17.08
C LEU A 265 -4.44 -8.72 -17.87
N ALA A 266 -4.48 -9.96 -17.40
CA ALA A 266 -5.20 -11.03 -18.06
C ALA A 266 -6.72 -10.79 -18.12
N ALA A 267 -7.31 -10.30 -17.03
CA ALA A 267 -8.73 -9.98 -16.95
C ALA A 267 -9.16 -8.90 -17.95
N ARG A 268 -8.24 -8.02 -18.36
CA ARG A 268 -8.50 -6.90 -19.28
C ARG A 268 -8.06 -7.16 -20.71
N THR A 269 -7.18 -8.14 -20.93
CA THR A 269 -6.69 -8.43 -22.28
C THR A 269 -7.91 -8.83 -23.14
N PRO A 270 -8.13 -8.26 -24.33
CA PRO A 270 -9.28 -8.61 -25.18
C PRO A 270 -9.11 -9.98 -25.85
N GLY A 271 -10.22 -10.63 -26.23
CA GLY A 271 -10.24 -11.95 -26.89
C GLY A 271 -11.17 -12.97 -26.23
N ALA A 272 -11.72 -13.90 -27.02
CA ALA A 272 -12.61 -14.95 -26.53
C ALA A 272 -11.91 -16.29 -26.24
N GLY A 273 -10.68 -16.48 -26.74
CA GLY A 273 -9.92 -17.71 -26.56
C GLY A 273 -9.18 -17.81 -25.22
N PRO A 274 -8.54 -18.97 -24.97
CA PRO A 274 -7.70 -19.18 -23.79
C PRO A 274 -6.65 -18.10 -23.58
N ARG A 275 -6.31 -17.84 -22.31
CA ARG A 275 -5.26 -16.90 -21.90
C ARG A 275 -4.02 -17.63 -21.48
N THR A 276 -2.90 -17.34 -22.14
CA THR A 276 -1.59 -17.79 -21.69
C THR A 276 -0.94 -16.66 -20.90
N LEU A 277 -0.71 -16.89 -19.60
CA LEU A 277 0.02 -16.01 -18.71
C LEU A 277 1.46 -16.51 -18.64
N THR A 278 2.38 -15.82 -19.32
CA THR A 278 3.80 -16.15 -19.32
C THR A 278 4.52 -15.29 -18.29
N ALA A 279 5.22 -15.91 -17.34
CA ALA A 279 5.93 -15.18 -16.29
C ALA A 279 7.16 -15.94 -15.78
N ALA A 280 7.94 -15.28 -14.93
CA ALA A 280 9.05 -15.91 -14.21
C ALA A 280 8.55 -17.13 -13.39
N PRO A 281 9.33 -18.23 -13.27
CA PRO A 281 8.88 -19.46 -12.59
C PRO A 281 8.32 -19.24 -11.18
N ARG A 282 8.88 -18.28 -10.43
CA ARG A 282 8.40 -17.93 -9.08
C ARG A 282 6.98 -17.36 -9.09
N VAL A 283 6.63 -16.52 -10.07
CA VAL A 283 5.28 -15.94 -10.21
C VAL A 283 4.28 -17.03 -10.55
N THR A 284 4.62 -17.90 -11.50
CA THR A 284 3.77 -19.03 -11.87
C THR A 284 3.58 -20.02 -10.72
N ALA A 285 4.63 -20.32 -9.95
CA ALA A 285 4.52 -21.15 -8.75
C ALA A 285 3.60 -20.51 -7.68
N TRP A 286 3.69 -19.18 -7.49
CA TRP A 286 2.79 -18.46 -6.60
C TRP A 286 1.33 -18.55 -7.07
N LEU A 287 1.07 -18.36 -8.36
CA LEU A 287 -0.28 -18.47 -8.93
C LEU A 287 -0.86 -19.88 -8.78
N ARG A 288 -0.05 -20.93 -8.95
CA ARG A 288 -0.49 -22.32 -8.70
C ARG A 288 -0.83 -22.56 -7.23
N ALA A 289 -0.04 -21.99 -6.31
CA ALA A 289 -0.34 -22.07 -4.87
C ALA A 289 -1.61 -21.29 -4.48
N HIS A 290 -2.03 -20.33 -5.32
CA HIS A 290 -3.25 -19.54 -5.16
C HIS A 290 -4.27 -19.86 -6.27
N ALA A 291 -4.41 -21.16 -6.60
CA ALA A 291 -5.31 -21.64 -7.66
C ALA A 291 -6.73 -21.04 -7.65
N PRO A 292 -7.38 -20.77 -6.49
CA PRO A 292 -8.69 -20.10 -6.48
C PRO A 292 -8.73 -18.75 -7.20
N LEU A 293 -7.64 -17.97 -7.19
CA LEU A 293 -7.55 -16.71 -7.94
C LEU A 293 -7.53 -16.94 -9.45
N VAL A 294 -6.86 -18.02 -9.89
CA VAL A 294 -6.83 -18.41 -11.31
C VAL A 294 -8.22 -18.91 -11.75
N THR A 295 -8.89 -19.72 -10.93
CA THR A 295 -10.28 -20.16 -11.20
C THR A 295 -11.23 -18.97 -11.29
N GLU A 296 -11.08 -17.97 -10.41
CA GLU A 296 -11.89 -16.76 -10.48
C GLU A 296 -11.63 -15.96 -11.76
N LEU A 297 -10.38 -15.89 -12.23
CA LEU A 297 -10.04 -15.30 -13.52
C LEU A 297 -10.75 -16.03 -14.66
N GLU A 298 -10.65 -17.37 -14.72
CA GLU A 298 -11.31 -18.19 -15.74
C GLU A 298 -12.83 -17.96 -15.75
N ARG A 299 -13.45 -17.91 -14.57
CA ARG A 299 -14.88 -17.65 -14.41
C ARG A 299 -15.25 -16.24 -14.90
N ARG A 300 -14.42 -15.23 -14.62
CA ARG A 300 -14.66 -13.83 -14.99
C ARG A 300 -14.52 -13.60 -16.49
N ILE A 301 -13.55 -14.24 -17.15
CA ILE A 301 -13.29 -14.05 -18.58
C ILE A 301 -14.03 -15.07 -19.47
N GLY A 302 -14.57 -16.15 -18.88
CA GLY A 302 -15.26 -17.22 -19.62
C GLY A 302 -14.34 -18.07 -20.49
N ALA A 303 -13.03 -18.14 -20.18
CA ALA A 303 -12.03 -18.84 -20.97
C ALA A 303 -10.97 -19.49 -20.06
N GLN A 304 -10.34 -20.56 -20.54
CA GLN A 304 -9.27 -21.26 -19.83
C GLN A 304 -8.05 -20.36 -19.63
N VAL A 305 -7.38 -20.50 -18.47
CA VAL A 305 -6.10 -19.87 -18.19
C VAL A 305 -4.99 -20.92 -18.18
N VAL A 306 -3.95 -20.66 -18.96
CA VAL A 306 -2.73 -21.47 -19.05
C VAL A 306 -1.59 -20.68 -18.45
N LEU A 307 -0.89 -21.28 -17.48
CA LEU A 307 0.31 -20.68 -16.89
C LEU A 307 1.55 -21.21 -17.59
N ALA A 308 2.32 -20.32 -18.21
CA ALA A 308 3.59 -20.61 -18.87
C ALA A 308 4.76 -19.99 -18.10
N GLU A 309 5.90 -20.68 -18.11
CA GLU A 309 7.11 -20.24 -17.41
C GLU A 309 8.16 -19.80 -18.42
N ASP A 310 8.79 -18.65 -18.15
CA ASP A 310 9.98 -18.19 -18.86
C ASP A 310 11.02 -17.71 -17.84
N ALA A 311 12.13 -18.45 -17.74
CA ALA A 311 13.20 -18.16 -16.79
C ALA A 311 14.01 -16.90 -17.14
N ALA A 312 13.89 -16.36 -18.37
CA ALA A 312 14.55 -15.12 -18.77
C ALA A 312 13.79 -13.87 -18.31
N LEU A 313 12.52 -14.00 -17.89
CA LEU A 313 11.72 -12.86 -17.46
C LEU A 313 12.07 -12.40 -16.04
N ALA A 314 12.17 -11.09 -15.87
CA ALA A 314 12.11 -10.47 -14.54
C ALA A 314 10.73 -10.73 -13.89
N LEU A 315 10.66 -10.62 -12.56
CA LEU A 315 9.42 -10.89 -11.80
C LEU A 315 8.21 -10.10 -12.34
N GLN A 316 8.41 -8.81 -12.62
CA GLN A 316 7.38 -7.89 -13.10
C GLN A 316 7.16 -7.90 -14.62
N ALA A 317 7.94 -8.69 -15.38
CA ALA A 317 7.90 -8.70 -16.85
C ALA A 317 6.93 -9.76 -17.43
N GLY A 318 5.99 -10.24 -16.61
CA GLY A 318 4.96 -11.18 -17.06
C GLY A 318 4.04 -10.54 -18.11
N HIS A 319 3.59 -11.34 -19.07
CA HIS A 319 2.72 -10.87 -20.15
C HIS A 319 1.63 -11.90 -20.46
N VAL A 320 0.58 -11.44 -21.15
CA VAL A 320 -0.60 -12.24 -21.46
C VAL A 320 -0.78 -12.34 -22.97
N HIS A 321 -0.98 -13.55 -23.46
CA HIS A 321 -1.41 -13.81 -24.82
C HIS A 321 -2.87 -14.30 -24.84
N ALA A 322 -3.67 -13.70 -25.72
CA ALA A 322 -5.02 -14.13 -26.04
C ALA A 322 -4.98 -14.98 -27.31
N ALA A 323 -5.38 -16.25 -27.24
CA ALA A 323 -5.61 -16.99 -28.46
C ALA A 323 -6.78 -16.36 -29.22
N GLN A 324 -6.59 -16.11 -30.51
CA GLN A 324 -7.70 -15.79 -31.41
C GLN A 324 -8.47 -17.09 -31.67
N SER A 325 -9.79 -17.02 -31.50
CA SER A 325 -10.73 -18.12 -31.80
C SER A 325 -10.64 -18.53 -33.26
#